data_AF-A0A9W4GFA2-F1
#
_entry.id   AF-A0A9W4GFA2-F1
#
_cell.length_a   1.000
_cell.length_b   1.000
_cell.length_c   1.000
_cell.angle_alpha   90.00
_cell.angle_beta   90.00
_cell.angle_gamma   90.00
#
_symmetry.space_group_name_H-M   'P 1'
#
loop_
_entity.id
_entity.type
_entity.pdbx_description
1 polymer ?
#
loop_
_entity_poly.entity_id
_entity_poly.type
_entity_poly.pdbx_seq_one_letter_code
_entity_poly.pdbx_strand_id
1 'polypeptide(L)'
;MRFSSIVIIFQSASIFLTVLAVYTKSHIPEERKNFLCGGRSITYSEYSWSSLVETTNVSGNRNSWSWANQLSHLMSDSSNQNFVLFGPESEVSKFFILQDLTTGGPSDYHNHVFEYIVLVDKIERTCGMIMRVLSRVNSNSASSPGQNISLCSIED
;
A
#
# COMPACT_ATOMS: atom_id res chain seq x y z
N MET A 1 -27.78 -11.43 -58.73
CA MET A 1 -27.69 -10.11 -58.04
C MET A 1 -27.62 -10.42 -56.55
N ARG A 2 -26.48 -10.26 -55.88
CA ARG A 2 -26.02 -9.02 -55.18
C ARG A 2 -27.18 -8.51 -54.29
N PHE A 3 -27.10 -8.49 -52.95
CA PHE A 3 -26.11 -7.80 -52.13
C PHE A 3 -25.96 -8.41 -50.72
N SER A 4 -24.71 -8.37 -50.22
CA SER A 4 -24.28 -8.22 -48.80
C SER A 4 -24.78 -9.24 -47.77
N SER A 5 -24.04 -10.24 -47.27
CA SER A 5 -22.65 -10.27 -46.77
C SER A 5 -22.23 -8.99 -46.04
N ILE A 6 -21.79 -9.14 -44.79
CA ILE A 6 -21.40 -8.09 -43.82
C ILE A 6 -22.55 -7.66 -42.91
N VAL A 7 -22.93 -8.53 -41.97
CA VAL A 7 -23.50 -8.10 -40.69
C VAL A 7 -22.80 -8.88 -39.58
N ILE A 8 -21.78 -8.23 -39.03
CA ILE A 8 -21.32 -8.31 -37.63
C ILE A 8 -20.75 -9.67 -37.19
N ILE A 9 -19.57 -10.00 -37.71
CA ILE A 9 -18.55 -10.67 -36.88
C ILE A 9 -17.78 -9.56 -36.17
N PHE A 10 -18.42 -8.95 -35.17
CA PHE A 10 -17.80 -7.94 -34.30
C PHE A 10 -18.35 -8.08 -32.88
N GLN A 11 -18.43 -9.32 -32.38
CA GLN A 11 -18.78 -9.62 -30.98
C GLN A 11 -17.71 -10.45 -30.27
N SER A 12 -16.51 -10.58 -30.84
CA SER A 12 -15.40 -11.33 -30.25
C SER A 12 -14.14 -10.48 -30.05
N ALA A 13 -14.25 -9.15 -30.14
CA ALA A 13 -13.41 -8.28 -29.33
C ALA A 13 -14.17 -8.00 -28.04
N SER A 14 -14.43 -9.06 -27.25
CA SER A 14 -14.75 -8.87 -25.84
C SER A 14 -13.51 -8.25 -25.25
N ILE A 15 -13.59 -6.94 -25.09
CA ILE A 15 -12.55 -6.04 -24.68
C ILE A 15 -11.92 -6.66 -23.45
N PHE A 16 -10.65 -7.08 -23.56
CA PHE A 16 -9.78 -7.24 -22.41
C PHE A 16 -9.74 -5.86 -21.75
N LEU A 17 -10.72 -5.58 -20.89
CA LEU A 17 -10.58 -4.57 -19.86
C LEU A 17 -9.47 -5.12 -18.99
N THR A 18 -8.23 -4.75 -19.30
CA THR A 18 -7.17 -4.75 -18.33
C THR A 18 -7.66 -3.82 -17.24
N VAL A 19 -8.32 -4.38 -16.23
CA VAL A 19 -8.56 -3.69 -14.97
C VAL A 19 -7.18 -3.23 -14.54
N LEU A 20 -6.91 -1.93 -14.65
CA LEU A 20 -5.69 -1.32 -14.12
C LEU A 20 -5.78 -1.49 -12.60
N ALA A 21 -5.32 -2.63 -12.12
CA ALA A 21 -4.94 -2.79 -10.72
C ALA A 21 -3.56 -2.15 -10.55
N VAL A 22 -3.26 -1.68 -9.33
CA VAL A 22 -1.94 -1.16 -9.00
C VAL A 22 -0.87 -2.19 -9.36
N TYR A 23 0.25 -1.75 -9.94
CA TYR A 23 1.21 -2.68 -10.52
C TYR A 23 2.02 -3.40 -9.45
N THR A 24 2.21 -4.70 -9.67
CA THR A 24 3.15 -5.53 -8.91
C THR A 24 4.36 -5.86 -9.79
N LYS A 25 5.51 -6.13 -9.18
CA LYS A 25 6.71 -6.59 -9.89
C LYS A 25 7.32 -7.82 -9.24
N SER A 26 8.19 -8.52 -9.97
CA SER A 26 8.89 -9.69 -9.45
C SER A 26 9.85 -9.30 -8.33
N HIS A 27 10.00 -10.18 -7.34
CA HIS A 27 10.95 -9.98 -6.24
C HIS A 27 12.38 -9.79 -6.75
N ILE A 28 13.07 -8.83 -6.13
CA ILE A 28 14.50 -8.59 -6.26
C ILE A 28 15.19 -8.85 -4.91
N PRO A 29 16.53 -8.92 -4.85
CA PRO A 29 17.26 -9.04 -3.59
C PRO A 29 16.87 -7.93 -2.59
N GLU A 30 16.74 -8.27 -1.30
CA GLU A 30 16.23 -7.35 -0.26
C GLU A 30 17.05 -6.06 -0.17
N GLU A 31 18.38 -6.17 -0.29
CA GLU A 31 19.32 -5.06 -0.22
C GLU A 31 19.15 -4.03 -1.34
N ARG A 32 18.43 -4.39 -2.41
CA ARG A 32 18.12 -3.50 -3.55
C ARG A 32 16.75 -2.86 -3.45
N LYS A 33 15.96 -3.16 -2.43
CA LYS A 33 14.61 -2.63 -2.30
C LYS A 33 14.63 -1.23 -1.72
N ASN A 34 13.89 -0.34 -2.37
CA ASN A 34 13.65 1.02 -1.94
C ASN A 34 12.16 1.34 -2.08
N PHE A 35 11.58 1.91 -1.02
CA PHE A 35 10.18 2.30 -0.96
C PHE A 35 10.05 3.81 -0.81
N LEU A 36 9.40 4.47 -1.76
CA LEU A 36 9.08 5.90 -1.70
C LEU A 36 7.70 6.08 -1.06
N CYS A 37 7.69 6.56 0.18
CA CYS A 37 6.52 6.80 1.00
C CYS A 37 6.33 8.30 1.23
N GLY A 38 5.34 8.93 0.58
CA GLY A 38 5.02 10.35 0.82
C GLY A 38 6.20 11.30 0.56
N GLY A 39 7.07 10.97 -0.40
CA GLY A 39 8.29 11.73 -0.72
C GLY A 39 9.53 11.33 0.07
N ARG A 40 9.43 10.41 1.05
CA ARG A 40 10.57 9.83 1.77
C ARG A 40 10.92 8.47 1.17
N SER A 41 12.17 8.30 0.76
CA SER A 41 12.73 6.99 0.40
C SER A 41 13.11 6.23 1.69
N ILE A 42 12.70 4.97 1.76
CA ILE A 42 12.99 4.02 2.85
C ILE A 42 13.72 2.83 2.25
N THR A 43 14.97 2.70 2.65
CA THR A 43 15.92 1.71 2.14
C THR A 43 15.96 0.43 2.98
N TYR A 44 16.53 -0.64 2.43
CA TYR A 44 16.80 -1.89 3.18
C TYR A 44 17.48 -1.66 4.53
N SER A 45 18.50 -0.80 4.59
CA SER A 45 19.22 -0.51 5.83
C SER A 45 18.35 0.11 6.92
N GLU A 46 17.33 0.88 6.54
CA GLU A 46 16.43 1.49 7.53
C GLU A 46 15.43 0.46 8.07
N TYR A 47 14.75 -0.28 7.21
CA TYR A 47 13.69 -1.19 7.67
C TYR A 47 14.22 -2.50 8.26
N SER A 48 15.39 -2.99 7.83
CA SER A 48 15.95 -4.24 8.36
C SER A 48 16.55 -4.10 9.76
N TRP A 49 16.89 -2.87 10.17
CA TRP A 49 17.44 -2.57 11.50
C TRP A 49 16.38 -2.00 12.46
N SER A 50 15.18 -1.74 11.96
CA SER A 50 14.09 -1.18 12.74
C SER A 50 13.42 -2.25 13.60
N SER A 51 12.99 -1.84 14.79
CA SER A 51 12.14 -2.63 15.67
C SER A 51 10.78 -2.86 15.01
N LEU A 52 10.46 -4.14 14.80
CA LEU A 52 9.23 -4.60 14.15
C LEU A 52 8.18 -4.96 15.20
N VAL A 53 6.98 -4.41 15.05
CA VAL A 53 5.80 -4.84 15.82
C VAL A 53 4.73 -5.35 14.89
N GLU A 54 4.43 -6.65 15.00
CA GLU A 54 3.39 -7.27 14.20
C GLU A 54 2.03 -6.65 14.52
N THR A 55 1.25 -6.39 13.47
CA THR A 55 -0.09 -5.83 13.58
C THR A 55 -1.02 -6.49 12.57
N THR A 56 -2.26 -6.74 12.98
CA THR A 56 -3.30 -7.30 12.09
C THR A 56 -4.38 -6.28 11.75
N ASN A 57 -4.49 -5.22 12.56
CA ASN A 57 -5.60 -4.29 12.57
C ASN A 57 -5.12 -2.86 12.36
N VAL A 58 -5.86 -2.09 11.56
CA VAL A 58 -5.55 -0.69 11.26
C VAL A 58 -5.70 0.20 12.50
N SER A 59 -6.57 -0.15 13.45
CA SER A 59 -6.67 0.53 14.74
C SER A 59 -6.85 -0.47 15.88
N GLY A 60 -6.43 -0.12 17.10
CA GLY A 60 -6.51 -1.00 18.27
C GLY A 60 -7.93 -1.30 18.78
N ASN A 61 -8.98 -0.86 18.07
CA ASN A 61 -10.38 -1.11 18.44
C ASN A 61 -10.91 -2.37 17.74
N ARG A 62 -11.92 -3.02 18.36
CA ARG A 62 -12.51 -4.28 17.87
C ARG A 62 -13.25 -4.16 16.53
N ASN A 63 -13.54 -2.94 16.08
CA ASN A 63 -14.23 -2.65 14.82
C ASN A 63 -13.27 -2.08 13.75
N SER A 64 -11.96 -2.16 13.99
CA SER A 64 -10.96 -1.76 13.00
C SER A 64 -11.02 -2.67 11.79
N TRP A 65 -10.71 -2.10 10.62
CA TRP A 65 -10.44 -2.90 9.43
C TRP A 65 -9.11 -3.63 9.60
N SER A 66 -9.01 -4.83 9.02
CA SER A 66 -7.73 -5.53 8.95
C SER A 66 -6.81 -4.86 7.95
N TRP A 67 -5.50 -4.99 8.15
CA TRP A 67 -4.52 -4.51 7.17
C TRP A 67 -4.63 -5.21 5.82
N ALA A 68 -5.05 -6.48 5.80
CA ALA A 68 -5.33 -7.21 4.56
C ALA A 68 -6.49 -6.57 3.78
N ASN A 69 -7.60 -6.23 4.44
CA ASN A 69 -8.72 -5.55 3.77
C ASN A 69 -8.32 -4.16 3.29
N GLN A 70 -7.55 -3.44 4.09
CA GLN A 70 -7.04 -2.12 3.73
C GLN A 70 -6.11 -2.20 2.51
N LEU A 71 -5.22 -3.20 2.46
CA LEU A 71 -4.35 -3.44 1.32
C LEU A 71 -5.18 -3.74 0.06
N SER A 72 -6.16 -4.63 0.15
CA SER A 72 -7.03 -4.96 -0.99
C SER A 72 -7.77 -3.74 -1.53
N HIS A 73 -8.27 -2.88 -0.64
CA HIS A 73 -8.88 -1.61 -1.03
C HIS A 73 -7.87 -0.71 -1.75
N LEU A 74 -6.64 -0.57 -1.25
CA LEU A 74 -5.60 0.26 -1.87
C LEU A 74 -5.14 -0.32 -3.22
N MET A 75 -5.08 -1.64 -3.36
CA MET A 75 -4.73 -2.32 -4.62
C MET A 75 -5.81 -2.20 -5.69
N SER A 76 -7.06 -1.95 -5.29
CA SER A 76 -8.18 -1.70 -6.21
C SER A 76 -8.21 -0.28 -6.78
N ASP A 77 -7.36 0.62 -6.28
CA ASP A 77 -7.28 2.00 -6.75
C ASP A 77 -6.59 2.11 -8.11
N SER A 78 -7.40 2.07 -9.17
CA SER A 78 -6.95 2.21 -10.56
C SER A 78 -6.34 3.57 -10.90
N SER A 79 -6.44 4.58 -10.03
CA SER A 79 -5.79 5.88 -10.24
C SER A 79 -4.29 5.84 -9.91
N ASN A 80 -3.85 4.87 -9.11
CA ASN A 80 -2.44 4.71 -8.75
C ASN A 80 -1.73 3.81 -9.77
N GLN A 81 -0.87 4.42 -10.60
CA GLN A 81 -0.11 3.72 -11.64
C GLN A 81 1.30 3.31 -11.20
N ASN A 82 1.63 3.39 -9.91
CA ASN A 82 2.96 3.02 -9.42
C ASN A 82 3.10 1.51 -9.20
N PHE A 83 4.34 1.02 -9.20
CA PHE A 83 4.66 -0.29 -8.63
C PHE A 83 4.65 -0.15 -7.11
N VAL A 84 3.90 -0.99 -6.40
CA VAL A 84 3.72 -0.86 -4.93
C VAL A 84 4.01 -2.15 -4.17
N LEU A 85 4.07 -3.27 -4.89
CA LEU A 85 4.31 -4.60 -4.33
C LEU A 85 5.30 -5.39 -5.18
N PHE A 86 6.15 -6.14 -4.50
CA PHE A 86 6.84 -7.31 -5.03
C PHE A 86 5.95 -8.54 -4.83
N GLY A 87 5.64 -9.24 -5.92
CA GLY A 87 4.71 -10.37 -5.91
C GLY A 87 3.24 -9.93 -5.89
N PRO A 88 2.31 -10.88 -6.09
CA PRO A 88 0.88 -10.63 -6.01
C PRO A 88 0.42 -10.33 -4.57
N GLU A 89 -0.63 -9.53 -4.41
CA GLU A 89 -1.22 -9.20 -3.10
C GLU A 89 -1.54 -10.45 -2.26
N SER A 90 -2.00 -11.53 -2.89
CA SER A 90 -2.35 -12.80 -2.23
C SER A 90 -1.19 -13.52 -1.53
N GLU A 91 0.06 -13.08 -1.77
CA GLU A 91 1.25 -13.60 -1.10
C GLU A 91 1.56 -12.87 0.22
N VAL A 92 1.00 -11.67 0.44
CA VAL A 92 1.18 -10.90 1.68
C VAL A 92 0.56 -11.68 2.83
N SER A 93 1.35 -11.89 3.88
CA SER A 93 1.00 -12.73 5.03
C SER A 93 0.99 -11.94 6.34
N LYS A 94 1.98 -11.05 6.53
CA LYS A 94 2.19 -10.33 7.79
C LYS A 94 2.40 -8.84 7.54
N PHE A 95 2.07 -8.05 8.56
CA PHE A 95 2.24 -6.60 8.56
C PHE A 95 2.99 -6.20 9.83
N PHE A 96 4.03 -5.39 9.69
CA PHE A 96 4.85 -4.94 10.82
C PHE A 96 5.00 -3.43 10.81
N ILE A 97 4.74 -2.80 11.95
CA ILE A 97 5.01 -1.37 12.13
C ILE A 97 6.51 -1.18 12.38
N LEU A 98 7.14 -0.27 11.63
CA LEU A 98 8.51 0.18 11.85
C LEU A 98 8.52 1.25 12.93
N GLN A 99 8.69 0.85 14.19
CA GLN A 99 8.59 1.79 15.32
C GLN A 99 9.66 2.88 15.26
N ASP A 100 10.88 2.52 14.90
CA ASP A 100 12.02 3.44 14.89
C ASP A 100 11.95 4.47 13.76
N LEU A 101 11.17 4.20 12.70
CA LEU A 101 10.93 5.16 11.61
C LEU A 101 9.66 6.00 11.83
N THR A 102 8.89 5.69 12.88
CA THR A 102 7.68 6.45 13.19
C THR A 102 8.07 7.85 13.64
N THR A 103 7.58 8.86 12.93
CA THR A 103 7.94 10.26 13.16
C THR A 103 6.69 11.08 13.37
N GLY A 104 6.79 12.12 14.20
CA GLY A 104 5.69 13.03 14.47
C GLY A 104 6.14 14.48 14.35
N GLY A 105 5.25 15.33 13.86
CA GLY A 105 5.54 16.75 13.74
C GLY A 105 4.27 17.60 13.70
N PRO A 106 4.31 18.83 14.23
CA PRO A 106 3.24 19.80 14.01
C PRO A 106 3.26 20.28 12.56
N SER A 107 2.10 20.32 11.91
CA SER A 107 1.86 21.06 10.66
C SER A 107 0.64 21.94 10.86
N ASP A 108 0.82 23.25 10.68
CA ASP A 108 -0.20 24.29 10.85
C ASP A 108 -0.91 24.26 12.23
N TYR A 109 -1.94 23.40 12.37
CA TYR A 109 -2.77 23.19 13.57
C TYR A 109 -2.99 21.70 13.91
N HIS A 110 -2.32 20.79 13.21
CA HIS A 110 -2.44 19.36 13.43
C HIS A 110 -1.10 18.76 13.84
N ASN A 111 -1.14 17.85 14.80
CA ASN A 111 -0.04 16.93 15.01
C ASN A 111 -0.23 15.74 14.07
N HIS A 112 0.71 15.58 13.15
CA HIS A 112 0.78 14.42 12.28
C HIS A 112 1.75 13.40 12.84
N VAL A 113 1.34 12.14 12.86
CA VAL A 113 2.21 11.00 13.12
C VAL A 113 2.25 10.16 11.86
N PHE A 114 3.46 9.95 11.35
CA PHE A 114 3.77 9.16 10.17
C PHE A 114 4.28 7.80 10.62
N GLU A 115 3.56 6.75 10.28
CA GLU A 115 3.92 5.38 10.56
C GLU A 115 4.11 4.63 9.24
N TYR A 116 5.10 3.73 9.24
CA TYR A 116 5.42 2.90 8.10
C TYR A 116 5.19 1.45 8.48
N ILE A 117 4.43 0.74 7.65
CA ILE A 117 4.04 -0.64 7.84
C ILE A 117 4.69 -1.45 6.73
N VAL A 118 5.62 -2.34 7.09
CA VAL A 118 6.24 -3.29 6.17
C VAL A 118 5.26 -4.45 5.92
N LEU A 119 5.18 -4.89 4.66
CA LEU A 119 4.40 -6.04 4.24
C LEU A 119 5.37 -7.19 3.99
N VAL A 120 5.08 -8.36 4.56
CA VAL A 120 5.93 -9.55 4.46
C VAL A 120 5.13 -10.70 3.86
N ASP A 121 5.75 -11.39 2.90
CA ASP A 121 5.14 -12.54 2.23
C ASP A 121 5.20 -13.82 3.08
N LYS A 122 4.69 -14.93 2.53
CA LYS A 122 4.68 -16.24 3.21
C LYS A 122 6.07 -16.85 3.46
N ILE A 123 7.11 -16.35 2.81
CA ILE A 123 8.49 -16.82 2.94
C ILE A 123 9.40 -15.77 3.59
N GLU A 124 8.80 -14.86 4.39
CA GLU A 124 9.50 -13.86 5.19
C GLU A 124 10.29 -12.82 4.37
N ARG A 125 9.86 -12.52 3.13
CA ARG A 125 10.46 -11.46 2.31
C ARG A 125 9.61 -10.20 2.33
N THR A 126 10.26 -9.03 2.30
CA THR A 126 9.56 -7.75 2.25
C THR A 126 8.92 -7.58 0.87
N CYS A 127 7.59 -7.52 0.80
CA CYS A 127 6.87 -7.36 -0.47
C CYS A 127 6.41 -5.94 -0.72
N GLY A 128 6.18 -5.13 0.31
CA GLY A 128 5.72 -3.76 0.12
C GLY A 128 5.80 -2.94 1.38
N MET A 129 5.33 -1.70 1.28
CA MET A 129 5.22 -0.80 2.40
C MET A 129 3.95 0.05 2.30
N ILE A 130 3.28 0.23 3.42
CA ILE A 130 2.15 1.15 3.58
C ILE A 130 2.60 2.30 4.47
N MET A 131 2.19 3.51 4.11
CA MET A 131 2.32 4.70 4.95
C MET A 131 0.96 5.04 5.56
N ARG A 132 0.94 5.24 6.88
CA ARG A 132 -0.22 5.73 7.63
C ARG A 132 0.10 7.09 8.23
N VAL A 133 -0.78 8.06 8.01
CA VAL A 133 -0.70 9.40 8.58
C VAL A 133 -1.86 9.60 9.53
N LEU A 134 -1.57 9.70 10.82
CA LEU A 134 -2.55 10.02 11.86
C LEU A 134 -2.49 11.52 12.13
N SER A 135 -3.63 12.20 11.98
CA SER A 135 -3.74 13.66 12.10
C SER A 135 -4.65 14.01 13.28
N ARG A 136 -4.16 14.82 14.22
CA ARG A 136 -4.93 15.25 15.40
C ARG A 136 -4.90 16.76 15.56
N VAL A 137 -6.07 17.39 15.68
CA VAL A 137 -6.25 18.86 15.83
C VAL A 137 -5.70 19.39 17.15
N ASN A 138 -5.71 18.58 18.21
CA ASN A 138 -5.11 18.92 19.50
C ASN A 138 -4.79 17.63 20.26
N SER A 139 -3.72 17.60 21.06
CA SER A 139 -3.41 16.48 21.95
C SER A 139 -4.57 16.16 22.91
N ASN A 140 -5.39 17.16 23.24
CA ASN A 140 -6.51 17.08 24.18
C ASN A 140 -7.88 16.82 23.54
N SER A 141 -7.99 16.64 22.21
CA SER A 141 -9.29 16.36 21.59
C SER A 141 -9.68 14.89 21.78
N ALA A 142 -10.87 14.66 22.34
CA ALA A 142 -11.46 13.32 22.51
C ALA A 142 -11.88 12.66 21.19
N SER A 143 -11.86 13.40 20.08
CA SER A 143 -12.11 12.87 18.74
C SER A 143 -11.00 11.90 18.31
N SER A 144 -11.38 10.81 17.65
CA SER A 144 -10.44 9.92 16.97
C SER A 144 -9.60 10.72 15.97
N PRO A 145 -8.29 10.46 15.88
CA PRO A 145 -7.46 11.12 14.89
C PRO A 145 -7.98 10.79 13.48
N GLY A 146 -7.96 11.78 12.60
CA GLY A 146 -8.15 11.51 11.17
C GLY A 146 -7.00 10.64 10.69
N GLN A 147 -7.27 9.70 9.80
CA GLN A 147 -6.22 8.83 9.24
C GLN A 147 -6.23 8.90 7.73
N ASN A 148 -5.03 8.97 7.15
CA ASN A 148 -4.80 8.80 5.72
C ASN A 148 -3.85 7.61 5.53
N ILE A 149 -4.15 6.72 4.59
CA ILE A 149 -3.39 5.49 4.36
C ILE A 149 -3.11 5.39 2.87
N SER A 150 -1.86 5.16 2.52
CA SER A 150 -1.41 5.06 1.13
C SER A 150 -0.35 3.97 0.96
N LEU A 151 -0.30 3.37 -0.23
CA LEU A 151 0.79 2.47 -0.60
C LEU A 151 2.03 3.29 -0.98
N CYS A 152 3.19 2.82 -0.55
CA CYS A 152 4.45 3.37 -1.00
C CYS A 152 4.78 2.83 -2.38
N SER A 153 5.33 3.67 -3.25
CA SER A 153 5.82 3.21 -4.55
C SER A 153 7.19 2.56 -4.39
N ILE A 154 7.52 1.63 -5.27
CA ILE A 154 8.83 1.01 -5.34
C ILE A 154 9.65 1.73 -6.40
N GLU A 155 10.84 2.18 -6.00
CA GLU A 155 11.83 2.75 -6.91
C GLU A 155 12.93 1.70 -7.20
N ASP A 156 13.40 1.66 -8.45
CA ASP A 156 14.53 0.82 -8.90
C ASP A 156 15.78 1.67 -9.18
#